data_AF-A0A2H6K000-F1
#
_entry.id   AF-A0A2H6K000-F1
#
_cell.length_a   1.000
_cell.length_b   1.000
_cell.length_c   1.000
_cell.angle_alpha   90.00
_cell.angle_beta   90.00
_cell.angle_gamma   90.00
#
_symmetry.space_group_name_H-M   'P 1'
#
loop_
_entity.id
_entity.type
_entity.pdbx_description
1 polymer ?
#
loop_
_entity_poly.entity_id
_entity_poly.type
_entity_poly.pdbx_seq_one_letter_code
_entity_poly.pdbx_strand_id
1 'polypeptide(L)' 'MEYLEINDSNKKTVLELFNKSIDSEGYIIEKKTKKQLICPYTQDKINASNFSILPDGTATFVNNKYFSFAEHLAAHR' A
#
# COMPACT_ATOMS: atom_id res chain seq x y z
N MET A 1 -9.26 17.68 4.29
CA MET A 1 -9.21 16.25 3.98
C MET A 1 -8.91 15.52 5.26
N GLU A 2 -9.80 14.65 5.72
CA GLU A 2 -9.49 13.73 6.81
C GLU A 2 -8.62 12.60 6.24
N TYR A 3 -7.43 12.43 6.79
CA TYR A 3 -6.56 11.32 6.42
C TYR A 3 -6.99 10.10 7.22
N LEU A 4 -7.27 8.98 6.54
CA LEU A 4 -7.51 7.72 7.22
C LEU A 4 -6.15 7.16 7.65
N GLU A 5 -5.83 7.26 8.92
CA GLU A 5 -4.64 6.61 9.48
C GLU A 5 -4.84 5.10 9.44
N ILE A 6 -3.96 4.38 8.74
CA ILE A 6 -4.01 2.92 8.67
C ILE A 6 -3.31 2.36 9.91
N ASN A 7 -4.08 1.71 10.78
CA ASN A 7 -3.61 1.05 11.99
C ASN A 7 -4.15 -0.38 12.06
N ASP A 8 -3.73 -1.16 13.05
CA ASP A 8 -4.12 -2.59 13.13
C ASP A 8 -5.63 -2.82 13.26
N SER A 9 -6.39 -1.84 13.75
CA SER A 9 -7.85 -1.95 13.89
C SER A 9 -8.60 -1.87 12.55
N ASN A 10 -8.07 -1.11 11.58
CA ASN A 10 -8.73 -0.86 10.30
C ASN A 10 -8.00 -1.44 9.08
N LYS A 11 -6.73 -1.86 9.25
CA LYS A 11 -5.86 -2.39 8.19
C LYS A 11 -6.53 -3.50 7.39
N LYS A 12 -7.16 -4.47 8.06
CA LYS A 12 -7.83 -5.58 7.38
C LYS A 12 -8.96 -5.09 6.49
N THR A 13 -9.83 -4.22 7.01
CA THR A 13 -10.95 -3.64 6.26
C THR A 13 -10.47 -2.86 5.03
N VAL A 14 -9.41 -2.07 5.19
CA VAL A 14 -8.81 -1.32 4.08
C VAL A 14 -8.28 -2.27 3.00
N LEU A 15 -7.53 -3.32 3.38
CA LEU A 15 -7.03 -4.29 2.40
C LEU A 15 -8.19 -5.02 1.70
N GLU A 16 -9.25 -5.36 2.42
CA GLU A 16 -10.43 -6.01 1.83
C GLU A 16 -11.14 -5.12 0.81
N LEU A 17 -11.28 -3.82 1.09
CA LEU A 17 -11.86 -2.83 0.17
C LEU A 17 -11.13 -2.82 -1.19
N PHE A 18 -9.80 -2.98 -1.17
CA PHE A 18 -8.96 -3.04 -2.37
C PHE A 18 -8.72 -4.45 -2.90
N ASN A 19 -9.48 -5.45 -2.43
CA ASN A 19 -9.36 -6.85 -2.81
C ASN A 19 -7.93 -7.43 -2.60
N LYS A 20 -7.28 -6.99 -1.53
CA LYS A 20 -5.96 -7.44 -1.07
C LYS A 20 -6.07 -8.29 0.19
N SER A 21 -5.05 -9.08 0.46
CA SER A 21 -4.88 -9.85 1.70
C SER A 21 -3.41 -9.85 2.13
N ILE A 22 -3.12 -10.46 3.27
CA ILE A 22 -1.75 -10.62 3.77
C ILE A 22 -1.38 -12.11 3.60
N ASP A 23 -0.18 -12.39 3.11
CA ASP A 23 0.35 -13.76 3.05
C ASP A 23 0.95 -14.20 4.40
N SER A 24 1.46 -15.44 4.46
CA SER A 24 2.08 -15.99 5.67
C SER A 24 3.39 -15.31 6.06
N GLU A 25 4.02 -14.57 5.14
CA GLU A 25 5.28 -13.85 5.36
C GLU A 25 5.03 -12.39 5.81
N GLY A 26 3.78 -11.94 5.85
CA GLY A 26 3.41 -10.58 6.25
C GLY A 26 3.39 -9.56 5.11
N TYR A 27 3.45 -9.99 3.85
CA TYR A 27 3.37 -9.11 2.68
C TYR A 27 1.94 -8.99 2.15
N ILE A 28 1.65 -7.84 1.55
CA ILE A 28 0.37 -7.59 0.89
C ILE A 28 0.34 -8.33 -0.44
N ILE A 29 -0.73 -9.08 -0.69
CA ILE A 29 -0.97 -9.83 -1.92
C ILE A 29 -2.33 -9.49 -2.54
N GLU A 30 -2.45 -9.67 -3.85
CA GLU A 30 -3.73 -9.71 -4.55
C GLU A 30 -4.54 -10.94 -4.13
N LYS A 31 -5.81 -10.78 -3.72
CA LYS A 31 -6.63 -11.94 -3.30
C LYS A 31 -6.81 -12.97 -4.40
N LYS A 32 -6.97 -12.53 -5.65
CA LYS A 32 -7.26 -13.38 -6.83
C LYS A 32 -6.02 -14.11 -7.34
N THR A 33 -4.92 -13.39 -7.53
CA THR A 33 -3.71 -13.94 -8.18
C THR A 33 -2.67 -14.44 -7.19
N LYS A 34 -2.82 -14.10 -5.90
CA LYS A 34 -1.85 -14.37 -4.83
C LYS A 34 -0.47 -13.74 -5.08
N LYS A 35 -0.35 -12.82 -6.03
CA LYS A 35 0.90 -12.10 -6.30
C LYS A 35 1.12 -11.03 -5.25
N GLN A 36 2.35 -10.93 -4.77
CA GLN A 36 2.79 -9.87 -3.86
C GLN A 36 2.73 -8.51 -4.56
N LEU A 37 2.23 -7.51 -3.84
CA LEU A 37 2.25 -6.13 -4.28
C LEU A 37 3.68 -5.60 -4.23
N ILE A 38 4.06 -4.92 -5.30
CA ILE A 38 5.35 -4.25 -5.44
C ILE A 38 5.11 -2.75 -5.38
N CYS A 39 5.89 -2.05 -4.56
CA CYS A 39 5.87 -0.60 -4.51
C CYS A 39 6.37 -0.05 -5.86
N PRO A 40 5.60 0.78 -6.58
CA PRO A 40 5.99 1.28 -7.89
C PRO A 40 7.27 2.13 -7.85
N TYR A 41 7.54 2.79 -6.72
CA TYR A 41 8.70 3.68 -6.56
C TYR A 41 9.96 2.95 -6.11
N THR A 42 9.84 2.01 -5.17
CA THR A 42 11.03 1.34 -4.60
C THR A 42 11.33 0.00 -5.23
N GLN A 43 10.40 -0.56 -6.02
CA GLN A 43 10.45 -1.91 -6.59
C GLN A 43 10.53 -3.04 -5.53
N ASP A 44 10.33 -2.70 -4.25
CA ASP A 44 10.29 -3.66 -3.15
C ASP A 44 8.86 -4.18 -2.93
N LYS A 45 8.76 -5.38 -2.35
CA LYS A 45 7.50 -5.93 -1.84
C LYS A 45 6.94 -5.05 -0.73
N ILE A 46 5.61 -4.98 -0.62
CA ILE A 46 4.93 -4.15 0.40
C ILE A 46 4.59 -4.98 1.63
N ASN A 47 5.17 -4.60 2.78
CA ASN A 47 4.90 -5.26 4.06
C ASN A 47 3.65 -4.67 4.73
N ALA A 48 2.75 -5.52 5.20
CA ALA A 48 1.51 -5.10 5.85
C ALA A 48 1.73 -4.38 7.19
N SER A 49 2.92 -4.49 7.80
CA SER A 49 3.29 -3.72 8.99
C SER A 49 3.73 -2.28 8.67
N ASN A 50 4.11 -1.99 7.42
CA ASN A 50 4.75 -0.71 7.08
C ASN A 50 4.43 -0.22 5.67
N PHE A 51 3.19 0.23 5.46
CA PHE A 51 2.73 0.75 4.18
C PHE A 51 1.86 2.01 4.33
N SER A 52 1.73 2.73 3.22
CA SER A 52 0.77 3.82 3.03
C SER A 52 -0.01 3.60 1.74
N ILE A 53 -1.15 4.27 1.62
CA ILE A 53 -1.95 4.33 0.40
C ILE A 53 -2.00 5.79 -0.04
N LEU A 54 -1.58 6.05 -1.27
CA LEU A 54 -1.56 7.39 -1.84
C LEU A 54 -2.82 7.63 -2.69
N PRO A 55 -3.49 8.78 -2.54
CA PRO A 55 -4.66 9.12 -3.34
C PRO A 55 -4.26 9.75 -4.68
N ASP A 56 -4.11 8.93 -5.72
CA ASP A 56 -3.87 9.35 -7.12
C ASP A 56 -5.05 9.02 -8.06
N GLY A 57 -6.25 8.84 -7.50
CA GLY A 57 -7.42 8.33 -8.23
C GLY A 57 -7.46 6.81 -8.34
N THR A 58 -6.33 6.11 -8.14
CA THR A 58 -6.23 4.65 -8.05
C THR A 58 -5.38 4.23 -6.86
N ALA A 59 -5.90 4.39 -5.64
CA ALA A 59 -5.29 3.95 -4.36
C ALA A 59 -3.96 3.16 -4.48
N THR A 60 -2.86 3.88 -4.62
CA THR A 60 -1.54 3.29 -4.84
C THR A 60 -0.90 2.91 -3.52
N PHE A 61 -0.59 1.64 -3.35
CA PHE A 61 0.09 1.14 -2.16
C PHE A 61 1.60 1.39 -2.27
N VAL A 62 2.19 1.92 -1.20
CA VAL A 62 3.63 2.20 -1.13
C VAL A 62 4.22 1.75 0.19
N ASN A 63 5.52 1.47 0.19
CA ASN A 63 6.27 1.36 1.43
C ASN A 63 6.41 2.73 2.09
N ASN A 64 6.32 2.80 3.42
CA ASN A 64 6.57 4.02 4.21
C ASN A 64 8.06 4.38 4.22
N LYS A 65 8.58 4.74 3.05
CA LYS A 65 9.91 5.33 2.87
C LYS A 65 9.70 6.75 2.37
N TYR A 66 10.42 7.72 2.94
CA TYR A 66 10.34 9.14 2.53
C TYR A 66 10.48 9.33 1.02
N PHE A 67 11.33 8.52 0.39
CA PHE A 67 11.52 8.48 -1.06
C PHE A 67 10.22 8.18 -1.84
N SER A 68 9.39 7.24 -1.38
CA SER A 68 8.11 6.90 -2.03
C SER A 68 7.17 8.11 -2.12
N PHE A 69 7.15 8.95 -1.08
CA PHE A 69 6.33 10.16 -1.05
C PHE A 69 6.90 11.26 -1.96
N ALA A 70 8.23 11.42 -1.99
CA ALA A 70 8.89 12.40 -2.85
C ALA A 70 8.67 12.11 -4.34
N GLU A 71 8.84 10.85 -4.75
CA GLU A 71 8.60 10.41 -6.13
C GLU A 71 7.14 10.59 -6.54
N HIS A 72 6.20 10.30 -5.63
CA HIS A 72 4.78 10.52 -5.88
C HIS A 72 4.45 12.00 -6.15
N LEU A 73 5.00 12.92 -5.35
CA LEU A 73 4.81 14.36 -5.54
C LEU A 73 5.45 14.86 -6.85
N ALA A 74 6.60 14.29 -7.24
CA ALA A 74 7.26 14.63 -8.50
C ALA A 74 6.45 14.15 -9.72
N ALA A 75 5.82 12.97 -9.63
CA ALA A 75 5.05 12.37 -10.73
C ALA A 75 3.68 13.03 -10.99
N HIS A 76 3.14 13.78 -10.03
CA HIS A 76 1.81 14.42 -10.11
C HIS A 76 1.87 15.96 -10.12
N ARG A 77 3.00 16.51 -10.59
CA ARG A 77 3.24 17.95 -10.75
C ARG A 77 2.85 18.42 -12.14
#